data_AF-A0AAW1LNW3-F1
#
_entry.id   AF-A0AAW1LNW3-F1
#
_cell.length_a   1.000
_cell.length_b   1.000
_cell.length_c   1.000
_cell.angle_alpha   90.00
_cell.angle_beta   90.00
_cell.angle_gamma   90.00
#
_symmetry.space_group_name_H-M   'P 1'
#
loop_
_entity.id
_entity.type
_entity.pdbx_description
1 polymer ?
#
loop_
_entity_poly.entity_id
_entity_poly.type
_entity_poly.pdbx_seq_one_letter_code
_entity_poly.pdbx_strand_id
1 'polypeptide(L)'
;MPRIVQNLKVHAWGDEDLVEALNQLEEGMKDNMKKLSSFDKYKQEVLLGHLDWTPVHKDAFFWRENITNFEEHDFQILRVLITILDTSSDPRSLAVAC
;
A
#
# COMPACT_ATOMS: atom_id res chain seq x y z
N MET A 1 -2.15 -1.94 -9.56
CA MET A 1 -1.14 -2.22 -10.60
C MET A 1 -1.14 -1.12 -11.65
N PRO A 2 0.02 -0.71 -12.19
CA PRO A 2 0.09 0.35 -13.19
C PRO A 2 -0.54 -0.10 -14.51
N ARG A 3 -1.56 0.64 -14.97
CA ARG A 3 -2.31 0.37 -16.22
C ARG A 3 -1.43 0.24 -17.46
N ILE A 4 -0.26 0.88 -17.46
CA ILE A 4 0.65 0.94 -18.62
C ILE A 4 1.21 -0.45 -18.94
N VAL A 5 1.67 -1.22 -17.94
CA VAL A 5 2.23 -2.57 -18.14
C VAL A 5 1.16 -3.55 -18.62
N GLN A 6 -0.07 -3.43 -18.07
CA GLN A 6 -1.21 -4.23 -18.51
C GLN A 6 -1.58 -3.95 -19.97
N ASN A 7 -1.62 -2.67 -20.36
CA ASN A 7 -1.91 -2.28 -21.74
C ASN A 7 -0.84 -2.76 -22.74
N LEU A 8 0.43 -2.73 -22.33
CA LEU A 8 1.52 -3.22 -23.16
C LEU A 8 1.43 -4.73 -23.39
N LYS A 9 1.09 -5.52 -22.38
CA LYS A 9 0.91 -6.98 -22.55
C LYS A 9 -0.25 -7.40 -23.47
N VAL A 10 -1.26 -6.55 -23.64
CA VAL A 10 -2.40 -6.84 -24.53
C VAL A 10 -2.00 -6.74 -26.01
N HIS A 11 -0.91 -6.04 -26.33
CA HIS A 11 -0.36 -6.06 -27.67
C HIS A 11 0.37 -7.39 -27.90
N ALA A 12 0.03 -8.08 -29.00
CA ALA A 12 0.70 -9.30 -29.40
C ALA A 12 2.09 -8.96 -29.96
N TRP A 13 3.08 -8.84 -29.07
CA TRP A 13 4.48 -8.69 -29.45
C TRP A 13 4.96 -10.04 -30.00
N GLY A 14 5.52 -10.05 -31.21
CA GLY A 14 6.14 -11.23 -31.80
C GLY A 14 7.58 -11.49 -31.32
N ASP A 15 8.04 -10.70 -30.35
CA ASP A 15 9.39 -10.71 -29.79
C ASP A 15 9.33 -11.31 -28.38
N GLU A 16 9.91 -12.52 -28.22
CA GLU A 16 9.92 -13.25 -26.96
C GLU A 16 10.72 -12.51 -25.86
N ASP A 17 11.81 -11.82 -26.22
CA ASP A 17 12.65 -11.07 -25.28
C ASP A 17 11.85 -9.91 -24.67
N LEU A 18 11.00 -9.27 -25.47
CA LEU A 18 10.15 -8.16 -25.03
C LEU A 18 9.05 -8.65 -24.07
N VAL A 19 8.44 -9.80 -24.37
CA VAL A 19 7.46 -10.44 -23.48
C VAL A 19 8.11 -10.86 -22.15
N GLU A 20 9.31 -11.41 -22.20
CA GLU A 20 10.07 -11.78 -21.00
C GLU A 20 10.42 -10.55 -20.14
N ALA A 21 10.90 -9.46 -20.75
CA ALA A 21 11.18 -8.21 -20.05
C ALA A 21 9.93 -7.61 -19.38
N LEU A 22 8.77 -7.68 -20.04
CA LEU A 22 7.49 -7.24 -19.46
C LEU A 22 7.05 -8.12 -18.29
N ASN A 23 7.28 -9.43 -18.35
CA ASN A 23 7.02 -10.35 -17.23
C ASN A 23 7.91 -10.04 -16.03
N GLN A 24 9.22 -9.88 -16.25
CA GLN A 24 10.19 -9.52 -15.20
C GLN A 24 9.85 -8.18 -14.54
N LEU A 25 9.43 -7.18 -15.34
CA LEU A 25 8.99 -5.89 -14.82
C LEU A 25 7.73 -6.03 -13.96
N GLU A 26 6.74 -6.81 -14.40
CA GLU A 26 5.52 -7.05 -13.61
C GLU A 26 5.82 -7.71 -12.27
N GLU A 27 6.66 -8.74 -12.27
CA GLU A 27 7.07 -9.46 -11.07
C GLU A 27 7.85 -8.55 -10.12
N GLY A 28 8.83 -7.81 -10.63
CA GLY A 28 9.59 -6.83 -9.84
C GLY A 28 8.71 -5.73 -9.25
N MET A 29 7.67 -5.29 -9.96
CA MET A 29 6.69 -4.33 -9.43
C MET A 29 5.79 -4.95 -8.36
N LYS A 30 5.36 -6.20 -8.52
CA LYS A 30 4.59 -6.94 -7.50
C LYS A 30 5.41 -7.11 -6.22
N ASP A 31 6.68 -7.46 -6.34
CA ASP A 31 7.58 -7.62 -5.19
C ASP A 31 7.90 -6.30 -4.50
N ASN A 32 8.12 -5.23 -5.26
CA ASN A 32 8.27 -3.89 -4.68
C ASN A 32 6.97 -3.41 -4.01
N MET A 33 5.81 -3.74 -4.56
CA MET A 33 4.51 -3.42 -3.95
C MET A 33 4.35 -4.16 -2.63
N LYS A 34 4.70 -5.45 -2.55
CA LYS A 34 4.74 -6.21 -1.29
C LYS A 34 5.69 -5.61 -0.25
N LYS A 35 6.88 -5.15 -0.68
CA LYS A 35 7.85 -4.50 0.20
C LYS A 35 7.40 -3.12 0.69
N LEU A 36 6.60 -2.40 -0.10
CA LEU A 36 5.98 -1.14 0.31
C LEU A 36 4.75 -1.37 1.21
N SER A 37 4.11 -2.53 1.09
CA SER A 37 2.89 -2.91 1.82
C SER A 37 3.12 -3.71 3.10
N SER A 38 4.30 -3.61 3.74
CA SER A 38 4.47 -4.27 5.02
C SER A 38 3.69 -3.53 6.10
N PHE A 39 3.05 -4.30 6.99
CA PHE A 39 2.32 -3.74 8.12
C PHE A 39 3.20 -2.90 9.04
N ASP A 40 4.47 -3.26 9.19
CA ASP A 40 5.42 -2.48 9.99
C ASP A 40 5.61 -1.06 9.46
N LYS A 41 5.63 -0.87 8.13
CA LYS A 41 5.73 0.46 7.52
C LYS A 41 4.48 1.28 7.79
N TYR A 42 3.32 0.67 7.58
CA TYR A 42 2.04 1.30 7.91
C TYR A 42 1.96 1.68 9.40
N LYS A 43 2.37 0.77 10.30
CA LYS A 43 2.42 1.01 11.74
C LYS A 43 3.34 2.19 12.07
N GLN A 44 4.53 2.26 11.47
CA GLN A 44 5.44 3.39 11.66
C GLN A 44 4.83 4.71 11.18
N GLU A 45 4.20 4.72 10.01
CA GLU A 45 3.52 5.88 9.44
C GLU A 45 2.43 6.42 10.38
N VAL A 46 1.56 5.53 10.89
CA VAL A 46 0.54 5.87 11.88
C VAL A 46 1.17 6.40 13.17
N LEU A 47 2.18 5.73 13.71
CA LEU A 47 2.83 6.14 14.96
C LEU A 47 3.55 7.49 14.85
N LEU A 48 4.04 7.84 13.67
CA LEU A 48 4.65 9.13 13.38
C LEU A 48 3.60 10.24 13.16
N GLY A 49 2.33 9.89 12.96
CA GLY A 49 1.25 10.86 12.72
C GLY A 49 1.27 11.51 11.34
N HIS A 50 2.06 10.98 10.41
CA HIS A 50 2.23 11.52 9.06
C HIS A 50 1.75 10.49 8.06
N LEU A 51 0.49 10.61 7.65
CA LEU A 51 -0.15 9.67 6.72
C LEU A 51 -0.12 10.22 5.30
N ASP A 52 0.48 9.45 4.39
CA ASP A 52 0.58 9.74 2.98
C ASP A 52 -0.25 8.73 2.16
N TRP A 53 -0.73 9.18 1.00
CA TRP A 53 -1.40 8.29 0.06
C TRP A 53 -0.43 7.27 -0.53
N THR A 54 -0.33 6.12 0.13
CA THR A 54 0.38 4.95 -0.39
C THR A 54 -0.63 3.90 -0.88
N PRO A 55 -0.22 2.97 -1.78
CA PRO A 55 -1.12 1.93 -2.29
C PRO A 55 -1.76 1.05 -1.21
N VAL A 56 -1.13 0.95 -0.03
CA VAL A 56 -1.53 0.06 1.08
C VAL A 56 -2.91 0.43 1.61
N HIS A 57 -3.22 1.73 1.70
CA HIS A 57 -4.51 2.21 2.22
C HIS A 57 -5.70 1.81 1.33
N LYS A 58 -5.45 1.48 0.05
CA LYS A 58 -6.47 1.04 -0.92
C LYS A 58 -6.46 -0.46 -1.16
N ASP A 59 -5.55 -1.20 -0.54
CA ASP A 59 -5.36 -2.62 -0.80
C ASP A 59 -6.21 -3.48 0.14
N ALA A 60 -7.30 -4.05 -0.38
CA ALA A 60 -8.19 -4.93 0.38
C ALA A 60 -7.49 -6.20 0.90
N PHE A 61 -6.44 -6.68 0.23
CA PHE A 61 -5.68 -7.84 0.69
C PHE A 61 -4.85 -7.50 1.92
N PHE A 62 -4.18 -6.34 1.90
CA PHE A 62 -3.45 -5.83 3.06
C PHE A 62 -4.32 -5.77 4.32
N TRP A 63 -5.51 -5.19 4.22
CA TRP A 63 -6.43 -5.07 5.36
C TRP A 63 -6.89 -6.44 5.88
N ARG A 64 -7.20 -7.39 4.99
CA ARG A 64 -7.64 -8.74 5.39
C ARG A 64 -6.53 -9.52 6.10
N GLU A 65 -5.30 -9.43 5.63
CA GLU A 65 -4.18 -10.16 6.23
C GLU A 65 -3.74 -9.57 7.58
N ASN A 66 -3.86 -8.25 7.75
CA ASN A 66 -3.30 -7.56 8.91
C ASN A 66 -4.35 -7.15 9.95
N ILE A 67 -5.63 -7.47 9.76
CA ILE A 67 -6.71 -7.04 10.66
C ILE A 67 -6.47 -7.44 12.12
N THR A 68 -5.91 -8.63 12.36
CA THR A 68 -5.58 -9.12 13.71
C THR A 68 -4.46 -8.31 14.36
N ASN A 69 -3.56 -7.75 13.57
CA ASN A 69 -2.43 -6.96 14.09
C ASN A 69 -2.89 -5.59 14.63
N PHE A 70 -4.09 -5.13 14.26
CA PHE A 70 -4.68 -3.92 14.84
C PHE A 70 -5.15 -4.12 16.30
N GLU A 71 -5.31 -5.36 16.75
CA GLU A 71 -5.69 -5.68 18.14
C GLU A 71 -4.49 -5.70 19.09
N GLU A 72 -3.27 -5.74 18.54
CA GLU A 72 -2.04 -5.76 19.33
C GLU A 72 -1.85 -4.48 20.16
N HIS A 73 -1.17 -4.64 21.29
CA HIS A 73 -0.84 -3.54 22.20
C HIS A 73 -2.06 -2.71 22.64
N ASP A 74 -3.17 -3.39 22.92
CA ASP A 74 -4.44 -2.78 23.34
C ASP A 74 -4.97 -1.82 22.27
N PHE A 75 -4.96 -2.26 21.01
CA PHE A 75 -5.42 -1.46 19.87
C PHE A 75 -4.63 -0.16 19.66
N GLN A 76 -3.32 -0.17 19.92
CA GLN A 76 -2.48 1.05 19.86
C GLN A 76 -2.64 1.82 18.55
N ILE A 77 -2.64 1.11 17.41
CA ILE A 77 -2.75 1.73 16.09
C ILE A 77 -4.09 2.44 15.93
N LEU A 78 -5.21 1.81 16.33
CA LEU A 78 -6.53 2.42 16.28
C LEU A 78 -6.63 3.65 17.19
N ARG A 79 -6.08 3.57 18.41
CA ARG A 79 -6.07 4.73 19.31
C ARG A 79 -5.30 5.90 18.71
N VAL A 80 -4.15 5.65 18.08
CA VAL A 80 -3.35 6.71 17.43
C VAL A 80 -4.07 7.28 16.22
N LEU A 81 -4.71 6.45 15.39
CA LEU A 81 -5.54 6.92 14.27
C LEU A 81 -6.66 7.85 14.75
N ILE A 82 -7.37 7.50 15.82
CA ILE A 82 -8.40 8.35 16.44
C ILE A 82 -7.79 9.68 16.90
N THR A 83 -6.62 9.64 17.56
CA THR A 83 -5.91 10.86 17.95
C THR A 83 -5.52 11.73 16.75
N ILE A 84 -5.09 11.13 15.63
CA ILE A 84 -4.78 11.88 14.40
C ILE A 84 -6.05 12.55 13.86
N LEU A 85 -7.19 11.84 13.85
CA LEU A 85 -8.46 12.40 13.41
C LEU A 85 -8.95 13.57 14.28
N ASP A 86 -8.66 13.54 15.58
CA ASP A 86 -9.08 14.58 16.53
C ASP A 86 -8.13 15.78 16.58
N THR A 87 -6.82 15.55 16.43
CA THR A 87 -5.79 16.56 16.71
C THR A 87 -5.03 17.06 15.48
N SER A 88 -5.03 16.33 14.36
CA SER A 88 -4.28 16.72 13.17
C SER A 88 -4.95 17.87 12.43
N SER A 89 -4.16 18.87 12.03
CA SER A 89 -4.58 19.93 11.11
C SER A 89 -4.18 19.65 9.66
N ASP A 90 -3.50 18.52 9.39
CA ASP A 90 -3.10 18.16 8.04
C ASP A 90 -4.27 17.49 7.29
N PRO A 91 -4.85 18.15 6.27
CA PRO A 91 -5.98 17.62 5.53
C PRO A 91 -5.64 16.32 4.80
N ARG A 92 -4.37 16.09 4.46
CA ARG A 92 -3.96 14.84 3.81
C ARG A 92 -4.01 13.68 4.78
N SER A 93 -3.38 13.83 5.95
CA SER A 93 -3.39 12.80 6.97
C SER A 93 -4.81 12.46 7.44
N LEU A 94 -5.67 13.47 7.60
CA LEU A 94 -7.09 13.27 7.92
C LEU A 94 -7.83 12.47 6.84
N ALA A 95 -7.58 12.78 5.55
CA ALA A 95 -8.22 12.09 4.43
C ALA A 95 -7.74 10.64 4.25
N VAL A 96 -6.54 10.30 4.72
CA VAL A 96 -6.00 8.93 4.68
C VAL A 96 -6.44 8.12 5.90
N ALA A 97 -6.65 8.77 7.04
CA ALA A 97 -7.13 8.15 8.27
C ALA A 97 -8.63 7.80 8.25
N CYS A 98 -9.45 8.50 7.44
CA CYS A 98 -10.89 8.27 7.24
C CYS A 98 -11.17 7.24 6.13
#